data_AF-A0A7L3EF41-F1
#
_entry.id   AF-A0A7L3EF41-F1
#
_cell.length_a   1.000
_cell.length_b   1.000
_cell.length_c   1.000
_cell.angle_alpha   90.00
_cell.angle_beta   90.00
_cell.angle_gamma   90.00
#
_symmetry.space_group_name_H-M   'P 1'
#
loop_
_entity.id
_entity.type
_entity.pdbx_description
1 polymer ?
#
loop_
_entity_poly.entity_id
_entity_poly.type
_entity_poly.pdbx_seq_one_letter_code
_entity_poly.pdbx_strand_id
1 'polypeptide(L)'
;AGCDHKVTSVSGTITSPNWPDKYPSKKECTWAISTTPGHRIKLTFSELDVEAQQECTYDHLEIFDGKDAKAPALGRFCGAKEPEPVVSSGSKMFLKFVSDNSIQKKGFEATHSTVCGGQVRAEVKTKDLYSHAQFGDNNYPGGSDCEWVIMAEEGFGVELIFQTFEIEEEADCGYDYMELFDGYDGTAPRLGRFC
;
A
#
# COMPACT_ATOMS: atom_id res chain seq x y z
N ALA A 1 -4.02 -28.62 -0.06
CA ALA A 1 -4.25 -27.42 -0.89
C ALA A 1 -3.38 -26.30 -0.38
N GLY A 2 -2.68 -25.60 -1.28
CA GLY A 2 -1.95 -24.37 -0.97
C GLY A 2 -2.91 -23.17 -0.87
N CYS A 3 -2.47 -22.12 -0.21
CA CYS A 3 -3.22 -20.87 -0.02
C CYS A 3 -2.30 -19.67 -0.31
N ASP A 4 -1.54 -19.79 -1.39
CA ASP A 4 -0.73 -18.71 -1.94
C ASP A 4 -1.54 -18.00 -3.02
N HIS A 5 -1.75 -16.71 -2.82
CA HIS A 5 -2.62 -15.88 -3.64
C HIS A 5 -1.82 -14.76 -4.30
N LYS A 6 -2.14 -14.48 -5.57
CA LYS A 6 -1.67 -13.30 -6.28
C LYS A 6 -2.85 -12.38 -6.48
N VAL A 7 -2.71 -11.12 -6.05
CA VAL A 7 -3.80 -10.15 -6.04
C VAL A 7 -3.37 -8.93 -6.84
N THR A 8 -4.08 -8.66 -7.93
CA THR A 8 -3.77 -7.58 -8.89
C THR A 8 -4.95 -6.62 -9.10
N SER A 9 -6.08 -6.84 -8.43
CA SER A 9 -7.22 -5.93 -8.49
C SER A 9 -6.89 -4.63 -7.72
N VAL A 10 -7.48 -3.52 -8.16
CA VAL A 10 -7.29 -2.21 -7.49
C VAL A 10 -7.98 -2.14 -6.13
N SER A 11 -8.95 -3.01 -5.88
CA SER A 11 -9.59 -3.22 -4.58
C SER A 11 -10.12 -4.64 -4.46
N GLY A 12 -10.39 -5.08 -3.24
CA GLY A 12 -10.88 -6.42 -2.98
C GLY A 12 -10.81 -6.81 -1.51
N THR A 13 -11.40 -7.96 -1.20
CA THR A 13 -11.39 -8.53 0.15
C THR A 13 -10.39 -9.68 0.24
N ILE A 14 -9.65 -9.72 1.34
CA ILE A 14 -8.72 -10.76 1.73
C ILE A 14 -9.21 -11.35 3.04
N THR A 15 -9.31 -12.67 3.09
CA THR A 15 -9.75 -13.38 4.28
C THR A 15 -8.75 -14.47 4.67
N SER A 16 -8.70 -14.79 5.95
CA SER A 16 -8.06 -16.03 6.41
C SER A 16 -8.73 -17.26 5.79
N PRO A 17 -8.04 -18.41 5.74
CA PRO A 17 -8.66 -19.65 5.28
C PRO A 17 -9.87 -20.01 6.14
N ASN A 18 -10.92 -20.52 5.49
CA ASN A 18 -12.22 -20.89 6.07
C ASN A 18 -13.08 -19.75 6.62
N TRP A 19 -12.67 -18.49 6.49
CA TRP A 19 -13.48 -17.35 6.95
C TRP A 19 -14.95 -17.47 6.50
N PRO A 20 -15.95 -17.24 7.39
CA PRO A 20 -15.82 -16.77 8.78
C PRO A 20 -15.66 -17.90 9.83
N ASP A 21 -15.53 -19.16 9.40
CA ASP A 21 -15.22 -20.27 10.29
C ASP A 21 -13.74 -20.24 10.71
N LYS A 22 -13.40 -21.10 11.68
CA LYS A 22 -12.05 -21.14 12.23
C LYS A 22 -11.00 -21.53 11.18
N TYR A 23 -9.88 -20.80 11.15
CA TYR A 23 -8.75 -21.15 10.30
C TYR A 23 -8.17 -22.52 10.68
N PRO A 24 -7.49 -23.24 9.77
CA PRO A 24 -6.87 -24.53 10.10
C PRO A 24 -5.58 -24.35 10.90
N SER A 25 -5.23 -25.32 11.75
CA SER A 25 -3.90 -25.44 12.38
C SER A 25 -2.79 -25.72 11.34
N LYS A 26 -1.55 -25.36 11.65
CA LYS A 26 -0.34 -25.67 10.86
C LYS A 26 -0.45 -25.17 9.41
N LYS A 27 -0.88 -23.93 9.24
CA LYS A 27 -1.00 -23.31 7.92
C LYS A 27 -0.03 -22.17 7.77
N GLU A 28 0.46 -22.04 6.55
CA GLU A 28 1.13 -20.85 6.06
C GLU A 28 0.39 -20.46 4.77
N CYS A 29 -0.19 -19.26 4.76
CA CYS A 29 -0.91 -18.70 3.62
C CYS A 29 -0.35 -17.34 3.29
N THR A 30 -0.29 -17.03 1.99
CA THR A 30 0.35 -15.81 1.51
C THR A 30 -0.51 -15.07 0.51
N TRP A 31 -0.41 -13.74 0.51
CA TRP A 31 -1.03 -12.88 -0.50
C TRP A 31 0.01 -11.90 -1.00
N ALA A 32 0.41 -12.07 -2.26
CA ALA A 32 1.24 -11.11 -2.98
C ALA A 32 0.33 -10.11 -3.69
N ILE A 33 0.16 -8.93 -3.09
CA ILE A 33 -0.67 -7.86 -3.61
C ILE A 33 0.21 -6.90 -4.40
N SER A 34 -0.21 -6.58 -5.62
CA SER A 34 0.45 -5.59 -6.46
C SER A 34 -0.57 -4.65 -7.08
N THR A 35 -0.24 -3.37 -7.10
CA THR A 35 -1.01 -2.33 -7.78
C THR A 35 -0.13 -1.60 -8.81
N THR A 36 -0.68 -0.56 -9.44
CA THR A 36 0.01 0.27 -10.43
C THR A 36 1.28 0.91 -9.82
N PRO A 37 2.43 0.90 -10.52
CA PRO A 37 3.62 1.63 -10.08
C PRO A 37 3.33 3.10 -9.80
N GLY A 38 3.90 3.63 -8.72
CA GLY A 38 3.60 4.99 -8.27
C GLY A 38 2.39 5.13 -7.35
N HIS A 39 1.67 4.05 -7.09
CA HIS A 39 0.60 4.01 -6.09
C HIS A 39 0.98 3.12 -4.91
N ARG A 40 0.25 3.26 -3.81
CA ARG A 40 0.37 2.47 -2.60
C ARG A 40 -0.83 1.55 -2.43
N ILE A 41 -0.67 0.55 -1.57
CA ILE A 41 -1.72 -0.38 -1.18
C ILE A 41 -2.10 -0.04 0.26
N LYS A 42 -3.38 0.24 0.49
CA LYS A 42 -3.97 0.38 1.83
C LYS A 42 -4.72 -0.89 2.16
N LEU A 43 -4.45 -1.47 3.32
CA LEU A 43 -5.16 -2.61 3.90
C LEU A 43 -5.94 -2.12 5.13
N THR A 44 -7.24 -2.39 5.18
CA THR A 44 -8.12 -2.02 6.29
C THR A 44 -8.81 -3.28 6.80
N PHE A 45 -8.74 -3.55 8.09
CA PHE A 45 -9.34 -4.72 8.71
C PHE A 45 -10.80 -4.42 9.06
N SER A 46 -11.71 -5.35 8.71
CA SER A 46 -13.09 -5.35 9.21
C SER A 46 -13.24 -6.23 10.45
N GLU A 47 -12.42 -7.27 10.59
CA GLU A 47 -12.35 -8.09 11.79
C GLU A 47 -10.96 -8.75 11.89
N LEU A 48 -10.44 -8.86 13.11
CA LEU A 48 -9.27 -9.67 13.46
C LEU A 48 -9.63 -10.48 14.70
N ASP A 49 -9.47 -11.79 14.63
CA ASP A 49 -9.57 -12.74 15.75
C ASP A 49 -8.58 -13.87 15.49
N VAL A 50 -7.35 -13.67 15.93
CA VAL A 50 -6.22 -14.61 15.84
C VAL A 50 -5.77 -14.93 17.26
N GLU A 51 -5.20 -16.11 17.51
CA GLU A 51 -4.72 -16.47 18.86
C GLU A 51 -3.86 -15.36 19.49
N ALA A 52 -4.25 -14.90 20.68
CA ALA A 52 -3.56 -13.82 21.37
C ALA A 52 -2.31 -14.36 22.10
N GLN A 53 -1.15 -13.80 21.78
CA GLN A 53 0.11 -14.05 22.48
C GLN A 53 0.90 -12.75 22.53
N GLN A 54 1.67 -12.52 23.59
CA GLN A 54 2.34 -11.24 23.87
C GLN A 54 3.20 -10.71 22.69
N GLU A 55 3.87 -11.60 21.97
CA GLU A 55 4.81 -11.28 20.88
C GLU A 55 4.32 -11.83 19.51
N CYS A 56 3.06 -12.28 19.45
CA CYS A 56 2.44 -12.94 18.29
C CYS A 56 3.33 -14.04 17.66
N THR A 57 3.97 -14.87 18.48
CA THR A 57 4.87 -15.94 18.00
C THR A 57 4.16 -17.25 17.67
N TYR A 58 2.91 -17.40 18.10
CA TYR A 58 2.05 -18.53 17.72
C TYR A 58 1.36 -18.17 16.41
N ASP A 59 0.04 -18.06 16.40
CA ASP A 59 -0.70 -17.60 15.23
C ASP A 59 -0.51 -16.10 14.99
N HIS A 60 -0.27 -15.70 13.74
CA HIS A 60 -0.11 -14.29 13.39
C HIS A 60 -0.34 -14.02 11.91
N LEU A 61 -0.73 -12.77 11.62
CA LEU A 61 -0.64 -12.16 10.31
C LEU A 61 0.52 -11.17 10.30
N GLU A 62 1.50 -11.38 9.43
CA GLU A 62 2.60 -10.45 9.20
C GLU A 62 2.46 -9.79 7.82
N ILE A 63 2.68 -8.48 7.78
CA ILE A 63 2.53 -7.65 6.59
C ILE A 63 3.89 -7.03 6.26
N PHE A 64 4.29 -7.10 5.00
CA PHE A 64 5.58 -6.65 4.53
C PHE A 64 5.44 -5.61 3.41
N ASP A 65 6.33 -4.62 3.44
CA ASP A 65 6.38 -3.49 2.52
C ASP A 65 7.14 -3.85 1.23
N GLY A 66 6.61 -4.80 0.47
CA GLY A 66 7.23 -5.21 -0.76
C GLY A 66 6.66 -6.49 -1.35
N LYS A 67 7.49 -7.17 -2.14
CA LYS A 67 7.07 -8.30 -2.97
C LYS A 67 7.01 -9.65 -2.24
N ASP A 68 7.71 -9.77 -1.12
CA ASP A 68 7.89 -11.03 -0.39
C ASP A 68 8.28 -10.75 1.08
N ALA A 69 8.37 -11.82 1.88
CA ALA A 69 8.69 -11.76 3.30
C ALA A 69 10.14 -11.34 3.63
N LYS A 70 10.96 -10.96 2.65
CA LYS A 70 12.29 -10.36 2.88
C LYS A 70 12.23 -8.83 2.92
N ALA A 71 11.09 -8.24 2.53
CA ALA A 71 10.87 -6.81 2.63
C ALA A 71 10.71 -6.37 4.10
N PRO A 72 10.85 -5.07 4.42
CA PRO A 72 10.59 -4.56 5.77
C PRO A 72 9.19 -4.93 6.26
N ALA A 73 9.05 -5.36 7.50
CA ALA A 73 7.74 -5.64 8.09
C ALA A 73 7.03 -4.31 8.43
N LEU A 74 5.79 -4.16 7.98
CA LEU A 74 4.89 -3.08 8.35
C LEU A 74 4.18 -3.37 9.68
N GLY A 75 4.07 -4.64 10.05
CA GLY A 75 3.54 -5.06 11.34
C GLY A 75 3.28 -6.55 11.41
N ARG A 76 3.16 -7.02 12.65
CA ARG A 76 2.74 -8.38 12.99
C ARG A 76 1.57 -8.30 13.94
N PHE A 77 0.50 -9.01 13.62
CA PHE A 77 -0.80 -8.85 14.26
C PHE A 77 -1.34 -10.21 14.74
N CYS A 78 -1.86 -10.22 15.96
CA CYS A 78 -2.57 -11.33 16.57
C CYS A 78 -3.55 -10.80 17.63
N GLY A 79 -4.36 -11.67 18.23
CA GLY A 79 -5.43 -11.28 19.14
C GLY A 79 -6.67 -10.77 18.40
N ALA A 80 -7.52 -10.04 19.12
CA ALA A 80 -8.82 -9.58 18.63
C ALA A 80 -8.91 -8.05 18.43
N LYS A 81 -7.79 -7.33 18.55
CA LYS A 81 -7.76 -5.88 18.36
C LYS A 81 -7.46 -5.57 16.91
N GLU A 82 -8.42 -4.95 16.23
CA GLU A 82 -8.23 -4.42 14.88
C GLU A 82 -7.09 -3.37 14.87
N PRO A 83 -6.11 -3.50 13.97
CA PRO A 83 -5.08 -2.49 13.81
C PRO A 83 -5.60 -1.31 12.98
N GLU A 84 -4.93 -0.16 13.11
CA GLU A 84 -5.12 0.95 12.18
C GLU A 84 -4.80 0.52 10.74
N PRO A 85 -5.36 1.18 9.72
CA PRO A 85 -5.10 0.85 8.33
C PRO A 85 -3.59 0.85 8.02
N VAL A 86 -3.14 -0.23 7.38
CA VAL A 86 -1.72 -0.42 7.00
C VAL A 86 -1.53 0.03 5.57
N VAL A 87 -0.58 0.93 5.32
CA VAL A 87 -0.29 1.47 3.99
C VAL A 87 1.14 1.12 3.61
N SER A 88 1.35 0.53 2.44
CA SER A 88 2.70 0.28 1.90
C SER A 88 3.39 1.57 1.48
N SER A 89 4.71 1.57 1.33
CA SER A 89 5.45 2.69 0.75
C SER A 89 5.40 2.72 -0.77
N GLY A 90 5.14 1.58 -1.42
CA GLY A 90 5.07 1.46 -2.86
C GLY A 90 3.99 0.49 -3.35
N SER A 91 4.09 0.06 -4.61
CA SER A 91 3.02 -0.65 -5.30
C SER A 91 2.94 -2.15 -5.02
N LYS A 92 3.64 -2.64 -4.00
CA LYS A 92 3.69 -4.05 -3.61
C LYS A 92 3.54 -4.20 -2.11
N MET A 93 2.70 -5.13 -1.69
CA MET A 93 2.49 -5.50 -0.30
C MET A 93 2.37 -7.02 -0.22
N PHE A 94 3.03 -7.63 0.76
CA PHE A 94 3.01 -9.07 0.96
C PHE A 94 2.43 -9.39 2.33
N LEU A 95 1.43 -10.26 2.38
CA LEU A 95 0.84 -10.75 3.62
C LEU A 95 1.24 -12.20 3.83
N LYS A 96 1.58 -12.56 5.06
CA LYS A 96 1.86 -13.93 5.48
C LYS A 96 1.07 -14.25 6.75
N PHE A 97 0.13 -15.17 6.64
CA PHE A 97 -0.58 -15.72 7.79
C PHE A 97 0.04 -17.07 8.17
N VAL A 98 0.36 -17.24 9.45
CA VAL A 98 0.89 -18.48 10.03
C VAL A 98 0.00 -18.93 11.17
N SER A 99 -0.30 -20.23 11.23
CA SER A 99 -0.94 -20.87 12.37
C SER A 99 -0.16 -22.08 12.89
N ASP A 100 -0.21 -22.30 14.20
CA ASP A 100 0.48 -23.35 14.92
C ASP A 100 -0.39 -24.60 15.11
N ASN A 101 -0.06 -25.48 16.06
CA ASN A 101 -0.74 -26.74 16.28
C ASN A 101 -2.12 -26.62 16.94
N SER A 102 -2.45 -25.51 17.60
CA SER A 102 -3.60 -25.39 18.51
C SER A 102 -4.25 -24.01 18.48
N ILE A 103 -5.41 -23.89 19.14
CA ILE A 103 -6.14 -22.62 19.36
C ILE A 103 -6.48 -21.86 18.07
N GLN A 104 -7.33 -22.47 17.25
CA GLN A 104 -7.86 -21.79 16.07
C GLN A 104 -9.00 -20.84 16.44
N LYS A 105 -8.96 -19.65 15.84
CA LYS A 105 -9.94 -18.57 15.94
C LYS A 105 -10.55 -18.30 14.56
N LYS A 106 -11.46 -17.32 14.43
CA LYS A 106 -12.10 -17.02 13.12
C LYS A 106 -11.09 -16.56 12.07
N GLY A 107 -10.02 -15.88 12.48
CA GLY A 107 -9.00 -15.34 11.62
C GLY A 107 -9.26 -13.88 11.29
N PHE A 108 -9.27 -13.51 10.02
CA PHE A 108 -9.39 -12.10 9.65
C PHE A 108 -10.16 -11.91 8.35
N GLU A 109 -10.76 -10.73 8.24
CA GLU A 109 -11.24 -10.15 6.99
C GLU A 109 -10.68 -8.74 6.88
N ALA A 110 -10.10 -8.44 5.73
CA ALA A 110 -9.56 -7.13 5.43
C ALA A 110 -9.85 -6.76 3.98
N THR A 111 -10.07 -5.48 3.72
CA THR A 111 -10.17 -4.94 2.36
C THR A 111 -8.86 -4.28 1.97
N HIS A 112 -8.37 -4.56 0.77
CA HIS A 112 -7.30 -3.79 0.16
C HIS A 112 -7.87 -2.77 -0.83
N SER A 113 -7.16 -1.65 -0.99
CA SER A 113 -7.43 -0.65 -2.03
C SER A 113 -6.16 0.05 -2.47
N THR A 114 -6.07 0.40 -3.75
CA THR A 114 -5.05 1.30 -4.28
C THR A 114 -5.30 2.72 -3.78
N VAL A 115 -4.24 3.38 -3.30
CA VAL A 115 -4.25 4.79 -2.91
C VAL A 115 -3.11 5.53 -3.61
N CYS A 116 -3.24 6.84 -3.80
CA CYS A 116 -2.23 7.65 -4.47
C CYS A 116 -0.95 7.81 -3.64
N GLY A 117 0.09 8.32 -4.31
CA GLY A 117 1.42 8.49 -3.74
C GLY A 117 2.19 7.19 -3.65
N GLY A 118 3.49 7.29 -3.41
CA GLY A 118 4.38 6.17 -3.23
C GLY A 118 5.81 6.45 -3.66
N GLN A 119 6.71 5.54 -3.29
CA GLN A 119 8.11 5.58 -3.67
C GLN A 119 8.31 4.94 -5.05
N VAL A 120 8.96 5.67 -5.95
CA VAL A 120 9.27 5.24 -7.31
C VAL A 120 10.76 5.38 -7.56
N ARG A 121 11.35 4.41 -8.26
CA ARG A 121 12.71 4.54 -8.80
C ARG A 121 12.61 4.99 -10.25
N ALA A 122 13.27 6.09 -10.56
CA ALA A 122 13.42 6.56 -11.93
C ALA A 122 14.26 5.55 -12.73
N GLU A 123 13.90 5.38 -14.00
CA GLU A 123 14.62 4.54 -14.95
C GLU A 123 14.94 5.34 -16.20
N VAL A 124 15.97 4.93 -16.94
CA VAL A 124 16.32 5.55 -18.24
C VAL A 124 15.15 5.49 -19.21
N LYS A 125 14.33 4.43 -19.13
CA LYS A 125 13.09 4.34 -19.87
C LYS A 125 12.00 5.07 -19.09
N THR A 126 11.44 6.12 -19.70
CA THR A 126 10.30 6.88 -19.16
C THR A 126 9.14 5.95 -18.81
N LYS A 127 8.50 6.24 -17.67
CA LYS A 127 7.29 5.58 -17.20
C LYS A 127 6.27 6.63 -16.86
N ASP A 128 5.01 6.32 -17.14
CA ASP A 128 3.90 7.18 -16.78
C ASP A 128 3.63 7.09 -15.27
N LEU A 129 3.33 8.25 -14.68
CA LEU A 129 2.89 8.40 -13.30
C LEU A 129 1.55 9.13 -13.32
N TYR A 130 0.57 8.62 -12.57
CA TYR A 130 -0.78 9.17 -12.54
C TYR A 130 -1.08 9.74 -11.16
N SER A 131 -1.68 10.94 -11.12
CA SER A 131 -1.96 11.68 -9.88
C SER A 131 -3.02 11.01 -9.00
N HIS A 132 -4.04 10.36 -9.55
CA HIS A 132 -5.10 9.73 -8.77
C HIS A 132 -5.20 8.21 -9.01
N ALA A 133 -5.71 7.49 -8.01
CA ALA A 133 -5.87 6.03 -8.02
C ALA A 133 -7.04 5.53 -8.90
N GLN A 134 -7.81 6.45 -9.51
CA GLN A 134 -8.92 6.08 -10.40
C GLN A 134 -8.46 5.83 -11.84
N PHE A 135 -7.22 6.22 -12.18
CA PHE A 135 -6.55 6.01 -13.48
C PHE A 135 -7.29 6.59 -14.70
N GLY A 136 -6.53 7.00 -15.73
CA GLY A 136 -7.09 7.60 -16.97
C GLY A 136 -7.70 8.99 -16.78
N ASP A 137 -8.49 9.44 -17.76
CA ASP A 137 -9.11 10.78 -17.83
C ASP A 137 -10.34 10.91 -16.89
N ASN A 138 -10.20 10.46 -15.65
CA ASN A 138 -11.22 10.63 -14.61
C ASN A 138 -10.83 11.79 -13.70
N ASN A 139 -11.82 12.50 -13.15
CA ASN A 139 -11.56 13.52 -12.14
C ASN A 139 -10.90 12.90 -10.90
N TYR A 140 -9.97 13.61 -10.30
CA TYR A 140 -9.38 13.20 -9.03
C TYR A 140 -10.41 13.27 -7.88
N PRO A 141 -10.30 12.41 -6.85
CA PRO A 141 -11.16 12.50 -5.67
C PRO A 141 -10.86 13.78 -4.87
N GLY A 142 -11.90 14.46 -4.39
CA GLY A 142 -11.73 15.60 -3.49
C GLY A 142 -11.10 15.21 -2.15
N GLY A 143 -10.27 16.09 -1.59
CA GLY A 143 -9.57 15.86 -0.31
C GLY A 143 -8.46 14.81 -0.39
N SER A 144 -7.94 14.54 -1.59
CA SER A 144 -6.79 13.65 -1.77
C SER A 144 -5.51 14.34 -1.31
N ASP A 145 -4.73 13.66 -0.48
CA ASP A 145 -3.37 14.08 -0.09
C ASP A 145 -2.37 13.02 -0.55
N CYS A 146 -1.62 13.36 -1.59
CA CYS A 146 -0.79 12.42 -2.33
C CYS A 146 0.66 12.89 -2.37
N GLU A 147 1.58 11.99 -2.03
CA GLU A 147 3.02 12.27 -2.03
C GLU A 147 3.75 11.20 -2.84
N TRP A 148 4.55 11.64 -3.81
CA TRP A 148 5.45 10.77 -4.57
C TRP A 148 6.89 11.14 -4.31
N VAL A 149 7.70 10.13 -3.99
CA VAL A 149 9.16 10.28 -3.87
C VAL A 149 9.80 9.54 -5.03
N ILE A 150 10.39 10.29 -5.96
CA ILE A 150 11.01 9.74 -7.17
C ILE A 150 12.53 9.76 -7.00
N MET A 151 13.12 8.57 -6.87
CA MET A 151 14.54 8.39 -6.59
C MET A 151 15.30 8.06 -7.88
N ALA A 152 16.33 8.83 -8.21
CA ALA A 152 17.31 8.48 -9.23
C ALA A 152 18.51 7.72 -8.62
N GLU A 153 19.26 7.03 -9.46
CA GLU A 153 20.56 6.47 -9.06
C GLU A 153 21.57 7.58 -8.78
N GLU A 154 22.59 7.28 -7.97
CA GLU A 154 23.63 8.22 -7.61
C GLU A 154 24.31 8.79 -8.86
N GLY A 155 24.41 10.13 -8.94
CA GLY A 155 24.98 10.84 -10.09
C GLY A 155 23.98 11.16 -11.20
N PHE A 156 22.72 10.76 -11.08
CA PHE A 156 21.64 11.10 -12.02
C PHE A 156 20.62 12.05 -11.38
N GLY A 157 19.94 12.82 -12.23
CA GLY A 157 18.78 13.64 -11.86
C GLY A 157 17.48 13.03 -12.34
N VAL A 158 16.36 13.51 -11.79
CA VAL A 158 15.01 13.16 -12.27
C VAL A 158 14.55 14.25 -13.23
N GLU A 159 14.07 13.85 -14.41
CA GLU A 159 13.34 14.72 -15.33
C GLU A 159 11.85 14.36 -15.28
N LEU A 160 11.00 15.37 -15.06
CA LEU A 160 9.55 15.22 -15.09
C LEU A 160 8.99 15.90 -16.33
N ILE A 161 8.15 15.18 -17.06
CA ILE A 161 7.47 15.67 -18.27
C ILE A 161 5.97 15.54 -18.03
N PHE A 162 5.27 16.67 -17.98
CA PHE A 162 3.82 16.70 -17.89
C PHE A 162 3.22 16.47 -19.27
N GLN A 163 2.58 15.31 -19.45
CA GLN A 163 1.82 15.02 -20.68
C GLN A 163 0.49 15.76 -20.68
N THR A 164 -0.18 15.77 -19.53
CA THR A 164 -1.40 16.52 -19.24
C THR A 164 -1.28 17.11 -17.84
N PHE A 165 -1.95 18.24 -17.61
CA PHE A 165 -2.01 18.90 -16.31
C PHE A 165 -3.33 19.66 -16.22
N GLU A 166 -4.27 19.11 -15.46
CA GLU A 166 -5.61 19.67 -15.26
C GLU A 166 -5.96 19.58 -13.78
N ILE A 167 -5.89 20.73 -13.09
CA ILE A 167 -6.22 20.92 -11.67
C ILE A 167 -7.13 22.16 -11.58
N GLU A 168 -7.91 22.30 -10.51
CA GLU A 168 -8.75 23.48 -10.27
C GLU A 168 -7.93 24.79 -10.36
N GLU A 169 -8.25 25.63 -11.35
CA GLU A 169 -7.57 26.91 -11.58
C GLU A 169 -8.05 27.97 -10.60
N GLU A 170 -7.11 28.59 -9.89
CA GLU A 170 -7.37 29.63 -8.90
C GLU A 170 -6.16 30.60 -8.82
N ALA A 171 -6.39 31.84 -8.39
CA ALA A 171 -5.39 32.92 -8.48
C ALA A 171 -4.16 32.73 -7.57
N ASP A 172 -4.31 32.08 -6.41
CA ASP A 172 -3.24 31.75 -5.46
C ASP A 172 -2.94 30.24 -5.35
N CYS A 173 -3.60 29.43 -6.17
CA CYS A 173 -3.61 27.96 -6.12
C CYS A 173 -3.98 27.43 -4.73
N GLY A 174 -4.90 28.09 -4.02
CA GLY A 174 -5.25 27.81 -2.63
C GLY A 174 -6.14 26.58 -2.41
N TYR A 175 -6.85 26.12 -3.43
CA TYR A 175 -7.73 24.96 -3.37
C TYR A 175 -6.98 23.67 -3.69
N ASP A 176 -6.97 23.26 -4.96
CA ASP A 176 -6.22 22.11 -5.43
C ASP A 176 -4.90 22.57 -6.06
N TYR A 177 -3.82 21.86 -5.76
CA TYR A 177 -2.50 22.21 -6.28
C TYR A 177 -1.56 21.01 -6.24
N MET A 178 -0.48 21.11 -7.00
CA MET A 178 0.66 20.23 -6.93
C MET A 178 1.91 21.05 -6.56
N GLU A 179 2.66 20.58 -5.57
CA GLU A 179 3.97 21.14 -5.23
C GLU A 179 5.10 20.20 -5.66
N LEU A 180 6.17 20.79 -6.19
CA LEU A 180 7.40 20.07 -6.54
C LEU A 180 8.52 20.51 -5.61
N PHE A 181 9.29 19.54 -5.12
CA PHE A 181 10.41 19.74 -4.21
C PHE A 181 11.67 19.04 -4.74
N ASP A 182 12.83 19.65 -4.55
CA ASP A 182 14.15 19.06 -4.86
C ASP A 182 14.70 18.33 -3.63
N GLY A 183 14.09 17.18 -3.32
CA GLY A 183 14.47 16.35 -2.17
C GLY A 183 13.47 15.23 -1.92
N TYR A 184 13.56 14.62 -0.73
CA TYR A 184 12.76 13.44 -0.38
C TYR A 184 11.47 13.74 0.40
N ASP A 185 11.27 14.99 0.81
CA ASP A 185 10.11 15.43 1.59
C ASP A 185 9.84 16.93 1.40
N GLY A 186 8.72 17.40 1.97
CA GLY A 186 8.28 18.80 1.90
C GLY A 186 9.15 19.82 2.65
N THR A 187 10.24 19.39 3.31
CA THR A 187 11.21 20.32 3.94
C THR A 187 12.32 20.74 2.97
N ALA A 188 12.44 20.05 1.83
CA ALA A 188 13.41 20.36 0.79
C ALA A 188 13.08 21.67 0.04
N PRO A 189 14.02 22.21 -0.77
CA PRO A 189 13.74 23.38 -1.59
C PRO A 189 12.54 23.16 -2.52
N ARG A 190 11.51 24.00 -2.39
CA ARG A 190 10.33 23.97 -3.27
C ARG A 190 10.68 24.56 -4.63
N LEU A 191 10.51 23.76 -5.67
CA LEU A 191 10.70 24.14 -7.07
C LEU A 191 9.50 24.94 -7.61
N GLY A 192 8.29 24.65 -7.12
CA GLY A 192 7.09 25.39 -7.49
C GLY A 192 5.82 24.82 -6.88
N ARG A 193 4.75 25.61 -6.97
CA ARG A 193 3.36 25.21 -6.72
C ARG A 193 2.59 25.51 -7.99
N PHE A 194 1.78 24.55 -8.43
CA PHE A 194 1.10 24.59 -9.72
C PHE A 194 -0.38 24.25 -9.53
N CYS A 195 -1.19 25.14 -10.06
CA CYS A 195 -2.51 24.97 -10.60
C CYS A 195 -2.44 25.73 -11.96
#